data_AF-A0A1I7Y7L9-F1
#
_entry.id   AF-A0A1I7Y7L9-F1
#
_cell.length_a   1.000
_cell.length_b   1.000
_cell.length_c   1.000
_cell.angle_alpha   90.00
_cell.angle_beta   90.00
_cell.angle_gamma   90.00
#
_symmetry.space_group_name_H-M   'P 1'
#
loop_
_entity.id
_entity.type
_entity.pdbx_description
1 polymer ?
#
loop_
_entity_poly.entity_id
_entity_poly.type
_entity_poly.pdbx_seq_one_letter_code
_entity_poly.pdbx_strand_id
1 'polypeptide(L)'
;MDSIPFRFVTEVVAHLGDLRDVQKLGRVWNAAAREEAGSRNTCSLMLSLCRRERVIYYAFMCDPGGMMSFEEVKKLNLRRLRVICIILSKLCNYEIEEELLPELLSLANRYLTYRQRFTIRSHLDVDGLCHDLSMVQSLYSLRNVREIVLWYDALPPCGRLELLLITTSHEFLRQLLSSARTEVLRLRYGWPLNTLYILMEAWAKSSIRDIYIDEASKSMAHTLPCDLLKKIHQLWVDGFFVTRRLDAVFLIQHDLSALDTVLGPSTGDVSSKKWCFRHPSHRTFQIFTYSELFYTKMRILIA
;
A
#
# COMPACT_ATOMS: atom_id res chain seq x y z
N MET A 1 -5.26 13.20 -7.78
CA MET A 1 -6.15 14.06 -8.58
C MET A 1 -7.55 13.76 -8.12
N ASP A 2 -8.16 14.67 -7.38
CA ASP A 2 -9.61 14.69 -7.22
C ASP A 2 -10.15 14.91 -8.63
N SER A 3 -10.78 13.89 -9.19
CA SER A 3 -11.37 13.99 -10.52
C SER A 3 -12.38 15.14 -10.50
N ILE A 4 -12.21 16.10 -11.39
CA ILE A 4 -13.28 17.07 -11.71
C ILE A 4 -14.54 16.22 -11.94
N PRO A 5 -15.67 16.49 -11.25
CA PRO A 5 -16.86 15.67 -11.38
C PRO A 5 -17.23 15.54 -12.86
N PHE A 6 -17.38 14.30 -13.33
CA PHE A 6 -17.63 13.99 -14.74
C PHE A 6 -18.78 14.83 -15.33
N ARG A 7 -19.80 15.12 -14.51
CA ARG A 7 -20.95 15.98 -14.86
C ARG A 7 -20.58 17.44 -15.13
N PHE A 8 -19.64 18.01 -14.37
CA PHE A 8 -19.14 19.37 -14.59
C PHE A 8 -18.38 19.48 -15.92
N VAL A 9 -17.57 18.47 -16.25
CA VAL A 9 -16.85 18.44 -17.53
C VAL A 9 -17.83 18.29 -18.71
N THR A 10 -18.87 17.46 -18.57
CA THR A 10 -19.87 17.27 -19.63
C THR A 10 -20.75 18.50 -19.84
N GLU A 11 -21.19 19.17 -18.77
CA GLU A 11 -21.94 20.44 -18.90
C GLU A 11 -21.10 21.54 -19.54
N VAL A 12 -19.85 21.73 -19.09
CA VAL A 12 -18.99 22.78 -19.67
C VAL A 12 -18.66 22.48 -21.13
N VAL A 13 -18.37 21.22 -21.48
CA VAL A 13 -18.08 20.85 -22.87
C VAL A 13 -19.31 20.95 -23.77
N ALA A 14 -20.52 20.65 -23.27
CA ALA A 14 -21.76 20.75 -24.03
C ALA A 14 -22.15 22.19 -24.41
N HIS A 15 -21.64 23.19 -23.69
CA HIS A 15 -21.91 24.61 -23.96
C HIS A 15 -20.84 25.30 -24.82
N LEU A 16 -19.83 24.56 -25.29
CA LEU A 16 -18.76 25.10 -26.15
C LEU A 16 -19.11 24.89 -27.63
N GLY A 17 -19.14 25.97 -28.40
CA GLY A 17 -19.48 25.94 -29.82
C GLY A 17 -18.35 25.49 -30.76
N ASP A 18 -17.08 25.58 -30.36
CA ASP A 18 -15.90 25.16 -31.15
C ASP A 18 -14.95 24.26 -30.33
N LEU A 19 -14.44 23.19 -30.95
CA LEU A 19 -13.42 22.29 -30.42
C LEU A 19 -12.13 23.02 -29.99
N ARG A 20 -11.81 24.17 -30.59
CA ARG A 20 -10.67 25.01 -30.20
C ARG A 20 -10.82 25.60 -28.79
N ASP A 21 -12.04 25.80 -28.32
CA ASP A 21 -12.29 26.31 -26.97
C ASP A 21 -12.08 25.24 -25.90
N VAL A 22 -12.32 23.96 -26.24
CA VAL A 22 -11.99 22.81 -25.38
C VAL A 22 -10.48 22.72 -25.13
N GLN A 23 -9.65 22.94 -26.15
CA GLN A 23 -8.19 22.91 -26.00
C GLN A 23 -7.67 24.09 -25.16
N LYS A 24 -8.23 25.29 -25.32
CA LYS A 24 -7.91 26.45 -24.48
C LYS A 24 -8.30 26.20 -23.02
N LEU A 25 -9.50 25.68 -22.77
CA LEU A 25 -9.95 25.31 -21.43
C LEU A 25 -9.10 24.20 -20.81
N GLY A 26 -8.69 23.20 -21.59
CA GLY A 26 -7.76 22.17 -21.12
C GLY A 26 -6.43 22.75 -20.61
N ARG A 27 -5.90 23.80 -21.27
CA ARG A 27 -4.69 24.51 -20.80
C ARG A 27 -4.95 25.32 -19.54
N VAL A 28 -6.06 26.05 -19.47
CA VAL A 28 -6.47 26.83 -18.29
C VAL A 28 -6.70 25.93 -17.09
N TRP A 29 -7.38 24.79 -17.26
CA TRP A 29 -7.58 23.80 -16.19
C TRP A 29 -6.30 23.15 -15.74
N ASN A 30 -5.38 22.83 -16.65
CA ASN A 30 -4.07 22.30 -16.27
C ASN A 30 -3.27 23.33 -15.47
N ALA A 31 -3.29 24.60 -15.88
CA ALA A 31 -2.66 25.69 -15.13
C ALA A 31 -3.29 25.86 -13.75
N ALA A 32 -4.62 25.95 -13.67
CA ALA A 32 -5.36 26.06 -12.42
C ALA A 32 -5.17 24.84 -11.51
N ALA A 33 -5.12 23.62 -12.06
CA ALA A 33 -4.85 22.40 -11.31
C ALA A 33 -3.41 22.36 -10.76
N ARG A 34 -2.44 22.88 -11.51
CA ARG A 34 -1.04 23.02 -11.05
C ARG A 34 -0.91 24.08 -9.97
N GLU A 35 -1.57 25.22 -10.13
CA GLU A 35 -1.61 26.29 -9.12
C GLU A 35 -2.29 25.81 -7.83
N GLU A 36 -3.47 25.17 -7.97
CA GLU A 36 -4.19 24.55 -6.87
C GLU A 36 -3.33 23.49 -6.18
N ALA A 37 -2.64 22.63 -6.93
CA ALA A 37 -1.72 21.63 -6.37
C ALA A 37 -0.53 22.26 -5.65
N GLY A 38 0.09 23.30 -6.23
CA GLY A 38 1.23 24.02 -5.66
C GLY A 38 0.86 24.90 -4.47
N SER A 39 -0.42 25.20 -4.27
CA SER A 39 -0.90 25.96 -3.12
C SER A 39 -1.21 25.08 -1.88
N ARG A 40 -1.20 23.75 -2.03
CA ARG A 40 -1.57 22.81 -0.95
C ARG A 40 -0.47 22.69 0.09
N ASN A 41 -0.88 22.61 1.35
CA ASN A 41 -0.02 22.15 2.44
C ASN A 41 -0.25 20.64 2.59
N THR A 42 0.71 19.82 2.18
CA THR A 42 0.59 18.36 2.29
C THR A 42 1.27 17.87 3.56
N CYS A 43 0.55 17.16 4.41
CA CYS A 43 1.07 16.64 5.67
C CYS A 43 0.91 15.13 5.78
N SER A 44 1.87 14.49 6.46
CA SER A 44 1.78 13.10 6.93
C SER A 44 1.71 13.09 8.45
N LEU A 45 0.70 12.44 9.01
CA LEU A 45 0.63 12.25 10.47
C LEU A 45 1.49 11.04 10.85
N MET A 46 2.53 11.26 11.63
CA MET A 46 3.33 10.21 12.25
C MET A 46 2.83 9.98 13.68
N LEU A 47 2.71 8.71 14.07
CA LEU A 47 2.30 8.28 15.40
C LEU A 47 3.31 7.24 15.92
N SER A 48 3.71 7.40 17.17
CA SER A 48 4.56 6.49 17.91
C SER A 48 3.88 6.10 19.22
N LEU A 49 3.91 4.80 19.49
CA LEU A 49 3.37 4.19 20.70
C LEU A 49 4.52 3.90 21.65
N CYS A 50 4.69 4.69 22.70
CA CYS A 50 5.62 4.39 23.78
C CYS A 50 4.84 4.10 25.07
N ARG A 51 4.80 2.83 25.50
CA ARG A 51 3.97 2.33 26.62
C ARG A 51 4.33 2.84 28.01
N ARG A 52 5.30 3.73 28.16
CA ARG A 52 5.77 4.11 29.50
C ARG A 52 4.81 5.10 30.19
N GLU A 53 4.00 5.82 29.44
CA GLU A 53 3.16 6.91 29.93
C GLU A 53 1.86 6.93 29.10
N ARG A 54 0.74 7.44 29.64
CA ARG A 54 -0.57 7.59 28.92
C ARG A 54 -0.50 8.67 27.82
N VAL A 55 0.59 8.67 27.08
CA VAL A 55 1.01 9.70 26.16
C VAL A 55 1.31 9.04 24.83
N ILE A 56 0.81 9.64 23.77
CA ILE A 56 1.08 9.25 22.40
C ILE A 56 2.03 10.27 21.81
N TYR A 57 3.10 9.78 21.23
CA TYR A 57 4.04 10.61 20.52
C TYR A 57 3.55 10.78 19.08
N TYR A 58 3.56 12.00 18.56
CA TYR A 58 3.11 12.31 17.22
C TYR A 58 3.97 13.38 16.56
N ALA A 59 3.80 13.53 15.24
CA ALA A 59 4.27 14.68 14.49
C ALA A 59 3.51 14.81 13.17
N PHE A 60 3.24 16.02 12.73
CA PHE A 60 2.84 16.27 11.34
C PHE A 60 4.08 16.62 10.52
N MET A 61 4.45 15.78 9.57
CA MET A 61 5.47 16.11 8.58
C MET A 61 4.80 16.80 7.39
N CYS A 62 4.90 18.11 7.32
CA CYS A 62 4.26 18.97 6.33
C CYS A 62 5.25 19.48 5.28
N ASP A 63 4.76 19.60 4.05
CA ASP A 63 5.43 20.28 2.96
C ASP A 63 4.48 21.37 2.40
N PRO A 64 4.89 22.65 2.41
CA PRO A 64 6.10 23.18 3.05
C PRO A 64 6.00 23.19 4.59
N GLY A 65 7.16 23.22 5.27
CA GLY A 65 7.26 23.61 6.69
C GLY A 65 7.77 22.56 7.67
N GLY A 66 8.06 21.34 7.22
CA GLY A 66 8.76 20.34 8.02
C GLY A 66 7.90 19.73 9.14
N MET A 67 8.53 19.41 10.28
CA MET A 67 7.87 18.77 11.41
C MET A 67 7.08 19.81 12.23
N MET A 68 5.80 19.57 12.45
CA MET A 68 4.87 20.47 13.16
C MET A 68 4.03 19.74 14.21
N SER A 69 3.68 20.45 15.27
CA SER A 69 2.70 20.07 16.28
C SER A 69 1.27 20.23 15.77
N PHE A 70 0.30 19.68 16.51
CA PHE A 70 -1.12 19.79 16.21
C PHE A 70 -1.60 21.24 16.20
N GLU A 71 -1.13 22.04 17.15
CA GLU A 71 -1.48 23.46 17.28
C GLU A 71 -0.86 24.31 16.16
N GLU A 72 0.31 23.94 15.66
CA GLU A 72 0.91 24.59 14.48
C GLU A 72 0.13 24.23 13.20
N VAL A 73 -0.28 22.98 13.03
CA VAL A 73 -1.11 22.58 11.88
C VAL A 73 -2.46 23.27 11.87
N LYS A 74 -3.09 23.48 13.04
CA LYS A 74 -4.34 24.26 13.15
C LYS A 74 -4.20 25.70 12.66
N LYS A 75 -3.00 26.29 12.74
CA LYS A 75 -2.70 27.66 12.27
C LYS A 75 -2.48 27.73 10.75
N LEU A 76 -2.26 26.60 10.07
CA LEU A 76 -2.18 26.56 8.62
C LEU A 76 -3.54 26.92 7.99
N ASN A 77 -3.52 27.35 6.74
CA ASN A 77 -4.76 27.50 5.98
C ASN A 77 -5.40 26.11 5.75
N LEU A 78 -6.32 25.74 6.63
CA LEU A 78 -6.97 24.43 6.64
C LEU A 78 -7.73 24.11 5.34
N ARG A 79 -8.16 25.12 4.58
CA ARG A 79 -8.78 24.89 3.25
C ARG A 79 -7.81 24.27 2.25
N ARG A 80 -6.50 24.51 2.44
CA ARG A 80 -5.40 24.03 1.60
C ARG A 80 -4.65 22.85 2.22
N LEU A 81 -4.95 22.50 3.47
CA LEU A 81 -4.36 21.35 4.16
C LEU A 81 -4.86 20.04 3.57
N ARG A 82 -3.93 19.16 3.17
CA ARG A 82 -4.17 17.78 2.74
C ARG A 82 -3.36 16.84 3.61
N VAL A 83 -3.99 15.86 4.21
CA VAL A 83 -3.29 14.75 4.87
C VAL A 83 -3.20 13.59 3.88
N ILE A 84 -1.98 13.17 3.57
CA ILE A 84 -1.73 12.15 2.54
C ILE A 84 -1.63 10.74 3.12
N CYS A 85 -1.10 10.61 4.32
CA CYS A 85 -1.00 9.34 5.01
C CYS A 85 -0.90 9.49 6.53
N ILE A 86 -1.29 8.43 7.22
CA ILE A 86 -0.98 8.20 8.63
C ILE A 86 0.11 7.13 8.68
N ILE A 87 1.15 7.35 9.48
CA ILE A 87 2.33 6.49 9.55
C ILE A 87 2.56 6.09 11.01
N LEU A 88 2.62 4.80 11.30
CA LEU A 88 3.20 4.32 12.55
C LEU A 88 4.72 4.32 12.42
N SER A 89 5.40 5.10 13.26
CA SER A 89 6.86 5.26 13.26
C SER A 89 7.37 5.79 14.60
N LYS A 90 8.51 5.26 15.06
CA LYS A 90 9.16 5.67 16.32
C LYS A 90 9.74 7.10 16.33
N LEU A 91 9.79 7.78 15.18
CA LEU A 91 10.41 9.11 15.04
C LEU A 91 9.37 10.22 15.22
N CYS A 92 8.91 10.41 16.46
CA CYS A 92 7.94 11.46 16.82
C CYS A 92 8.46 12.27 18.01
N ASN A 93 8.29 13.59 17.97
CA ASN A 93 8.90 14.52 18.92
C ASN A 93 7.88 15.33 19.74
N TYR A 94 6.59 15.23 19.41
CA TYR A 94 5.51 15.88 20.18
C TYR A 94 4.71 14.85 20.94
N GLU A 95 4.09 15.27 22.02
CA GLU A 95 3.33 14.42 22.94
C GLU A 95 1.88 14.92 23.04
N ILE A 96 0.93 13.99 23.07
CA ILE A 96 -0.46 14.24 23.46
C ILE A 96 -0.92 13.19 24.46
N GLU A 97 -1.88 13.55 25.30
CA GLU A 97 -2.61 12.56 26.11
C GLU A 97 -3.35 11.57 25.21
N GLU A 98 -3.35 10.30 25.59
CA GLU A 98 -4.00 9.21 24.83
C GLU A 98 -5.49 9.47 24.56
N GLU A 99 -6.19 10.12 25.50
CA GLU A 99 -7.59 10.50 25.40
C GLU A 99 -7.88 11.47 24.24
N LEU A 100 -6.85 12.20 23.77
CA LEU A 100 -6.93 13.15 22.65
C LEU A 100 -6.63 12.51 21.30
N LEU A 101 -6.24 11.23 21.26
CA LEU A 101 -6.03 10.50 20.01
C LEU A 101 -7.23 10.55 19.06
N PRO A 102 -8.48 10.37 19.51
CA PRO A 102 -9.64 10.46 18.62
C PRO A 102 -9.78 11.85 17.98
N GLU A 103 -9.43 12.93 18.67
CA GLU A 103 -9.45 14.28 18.12
C GLU A 103 -8.39 14.45 17.02
N LEU A 104 -7.16 14.00 17.30
CA LEU A 104 -6.05 14.03 16.35
C LEU A 104 -6.38 13.23 15.07
N LEU A 105 -6.90 12.02 15.23
CA LEU A 105 -7.31 11.16 14.12
C LEU A 105 -8.52 11.73 13.36
N SER A 106 -9.46 12.37 14.07
CA SER A 106 -10.60 13.04 13.44
C SER A 106 -10.16 14.22 12.56
N LEU A 107 -9.21 15.03 13.03
CA LEU A 107 -8.61 16.09 12.20
C LEU A 107 -7.93 15.49 10.96
N ALA A 108 -7.05 14.51 11.17
CA ALA A 108 -6.33 13.87 10.07
C ALA A 108 -7.31 13.27 9.04
N ASN A 109 -8.36 12.60 9.50
CA ASN A 109 -9.38 11.98 8.67
C ASN A 109 -10.23 13.00 7.89
N ARG A 110 -10.48 14.20 8.46
CA ARG A 110 -11.24 15.27 7.80
C ARG A 110 -10.51 15.83 6.58
N TYR A 111 -9.19 15.94 6.67
CA TYR A 111 -8.34 16.50 5.60
C TYR A 111 -7.64 15.43 4.76
N LEU A 112 -7.98 14.16 4.99
CA LEU A 112 -7.44 13.00 4.28
C LEU A 112 -7.89 13.05 2.80
N THR A 113 -6.98 13.01 1.83
CA THR A 113 -7.31 13.14 0.38
C THR A 113 -7.29 11.84 -0.41
N TYR A 114 -8.08 11.74 -1.48
CA TYR A 114 -8.17 10.55 -2.36
C TYR A 114 -6.79 9.93 -2.68
N ARG A 115 -6.64 8.60 -2.45
CA ARG A 115 -5.39 7.79 -2.34
C ARG A 115 -4.79 7.65 -0.93
N GLN A 116 -5.69 7.60 0.05
CA GLN A 116 -5.37 7.63 1.47
C GLN A 116 -4.74 6.34 1.94
N ARG A 117 -3.57 6.51 2.54
CA ARG A 117 -2.68 5.43 2.89
C ARG A 117 -2.43 5.39 4.38
N PHE A 118 -2.63 4.24 4.99
CA PHE A 118 -2.08 3.95 6.30
C PHE A 118 -0.80 3.16 6.14
N THR A 119 0.31 3.64 6.70
CA THR A 119 1.63 3.00 6.57
C THR A 119 2.10 2.52 7.94
N ILE A 120 2.54 1.28 8.01
CA ILE A 120 3.21 0.71 9.17
C ILE A 120 4.64 0.42 8.74
N ARG A 121 5.61 1.15 9.33
CA ARG A 121 7.01 1.10 8.87
C ARG A 121 7.83 -0.03 9.47
N SER A 122 7.37 -0.66 10.54
CA SER A 122 7.98 -1.88 11.06
C SER A 122 6.92 -2.81 11.62
N HIS A 123 7.06 -4.12 11.38
CA HIS A 123 6.31 -5.13 12.13
C HIS A 123 6.60 -5.06 13.65
N LEU A 124 7.77 -4.57 14.05
CA LEU A 124 8.10 -4.26 15.44
C LEU A 124 7.31 -3.05 16.00
N ASP A 125 6.67 -2.26 15.13
CA ASP A 125 5.67 -1.25 15.50
C ASP A 125 4.26 -1.86 15.64
N VAL A 126 4.16 -3.20 15.61
CA VAL A 126 2.92 -3.97 15.73
C VAL A 126 3.08 -5.21 16.62
N ASP A 127 4.32 -5.66 16.89
CA ASP A 127 4.56 -6.89 17.63
C ASP A 127 4.06 -6.86 19.08
N GLY A 128 3.50 -8.01 19.46
CA GLY A 128 2.51 -8.26 20.52
C GLY A 128 2.95 -8.04 21.98
N LEU A 129 4.01 -7.27 22.21
CA LEU A 129 4.40 -6.78 23.54
C LEU A 129 4.23 -5.26 23.68
N CYS A 130 4.01 -4.52 22.58
CA CYS A 130 4.08 -3.05 22.60
C CYS A 130 2.89 -2.27 22.02
N HIS A 131 1.96 -2.89 21.30
CA HIS A 131 0.89 -2.13 20.65
C HIS A 131 -0.47 -2.38 21.27
N ASP A 132 -1.15 -1.29 21.58
CA ASP A 132 -2.56 -1.31 21.89
C ASP A 132 -3.34 -1.54 20.59
N LEU A 133 -3.96 -2.72 20.49
CA LEU A 133 -4.90 -3.07 19.42
C LEU A 133 -5.96 -1.96 19.25
N SER A 134 -6.26 -1.19 20.29
CA SER A 134 -7.20 -0.06 20.26
C SER A 134 -6.80 1.03 19.25
N MET A 135 -5.52 1.36 19.08
CA MET A 135 -5.09 2.40 18.13
C MET A 135 -5.22 1.89 16.69
N VAL A 136 -4.79 0.66 16.44
CA VAL A 136 -4.93 0.02 15.14
C VAL A 136 -6.42 -0.11 14.76
N GLN A 137 -7.27 -0.53 15.71
CA GLN A 137 -8.72 -0.58 15.54
C GLN A 137 -9.32 0.82 15.30
N SER A 138 -8.85 1.84 16.02
CA SER A 138 -9.26 3.23 15.83
C SER A 138 -8.91 3.73 14.43
N LEU A 139 -7.74 3.34 13.91
CA LEU A 139 -7.32 3.65 12.54
C LEU A 139 -8.14 2.88 11.50
N TYR A 140 -8.51 1.63 11.75
CA TYR A 140 -9.42 0.86 10.87
C TYR A 140 -10.85 1.38 10.86
N SER A 141 -11.27 2.08 11.93
CA SER A 141 -12.58 2.76 11.97
C SER A 141 -12.65 3.96 11.02
N LEU A 142 -11.50 4.46 10.54
CA LEU A 142 -11.44 5.58 9.61
C LEU A 142 -11.96 5.18 8.24
N ARG A 143 -13.19 5.63 7.94
CA ARG A 143 -13.94 5.26 6.72
C ARG A 143 -13.23 5.57 5.41
N ASN A 144 -12.26 6.48 5.42
CA ASN A 144 -11.64 6.96 4.22
C ASN A 144 -10.33 6.21 3.88
N VAL A 145 -9.71 5.53 4.85
CA VAL A 145 -8.47 4.74 4.63
C VAL A 145 -8.80 3.52 3.77
N ARG A 146 -8.25 3.48 2.54
CA ARG A 146 -8.49 2.39 1.57
C ARG A 146 -7.24 1.64 1.16
N GLU A 147 -6.06 2.25 1.29
CA GLU A 147 -4.76 1.61 1.06
C GLU A 147 -4.04 1.42 2.40
N ILE A 148 -3.52 0.22 2.62
CA ILE A 148 -2.66 -0.09 3.75
C ILE A 148 -1.31 -0.56 3.21
N VAL A 149 -0.24 0.03 3.73
CA VAL A 149 1.14 -0.30 3.38
C VAL A 149 1.85 -0.84 4.60
N LEU A 150 2.31 -2.08 4.51
CA LEU A 150 3.04 -2.75 5.57
C LEU A 150 4.49 -2.94 5.14
N TRP A 151 5.41 -2.48 5.98
CA TRP A 151 6.84 -2.67 5.80
C TRP A 151 7.30 -3.79 6.71
N TYR A 152 8.02 -4.74 6.13
CA TYR A 152 8.70 -5.77 6.90
C TYR A 152 10.16 -5.38 7.04
N ASP A 153 10.62 -5.23 8.28
CA ASP A 153 11.99 -4.84 8.58
C ASP A 153 12.68 -5.99 9.30
N ALA A 154 13.09 -7.01 8.54
CA ALA A 154 13.89 -8.09 9.09
C ALA A 154 15.32 -7.58 9.35
N LEU A 155 15.51 -6.84 10.44
CA LEU A 155 16.81 -6.86 11.10
C LEU A 155 17.01 -8.28 11.63
N PRO A 156 18.14 -8.96 11.34
CA PRO A 156 18.33 -10.34 11.75
C PRO A 156 18.26 -10.43 13.28
N PRO A 157 17.24 -11.09 13.86
CA PRO A 157 17.23 -11.33 15.29
C PRO A 157 18.15 -12.52 15.54
N CYS A 158 19.03 -12.44 16.55
CA CYS A 158 19.80 -13.58 17.00
C CYS A 158 18.88 -14.72 17.47
N GLY A 159 18.59 -15.69 16.59
CA GLY A 159 18.23 -17.11 16.82
C GLY A 159 16.94 -17.48 17.58
N ARG A 160 16.48 -16.71 18.58
CA ARG A 160 15.30 -17.06 19.42
C ARG A 160 14.14 -16.06 19.34
N LEU A 161 14.41 -14.81 18.98
CA LEU A 161 13.37 -13.79 18.78
C LEU A 161 12.58 -14.01 17.47
N GLU A 162 13.16 -14.73 16.52
CA GLU A 162 12.63 -14.92 15.17
C GLU A 162 11.25 -15.63 15.13
N LEU A 163 11.06 -16.69 15.94
CA LEU A 163 9.81 -17.47 15.96
C LEU A 163 8.61 -16.73 16.59
N LEU A 164 8.85 -15.92 17.62
CA LEU A 164 7.81 -15.11 18.28
C LEU A 164 7.36 -13.95 17.40
N LEU A 165 8.30 -13.32 16.68
CA LEU A 165 8.02 -12.21 15.74
C LEU A 165 7.22 -12.67 14.52
N ILE A 166 7.45 -13.91 14.05
CA ILE A 166 6.71 -14.49 12.91
C ILE A 166 5.25 -14.74 13.27
N THR A 167 4.95 -15.26 14.46
CA THR A 167 3.56 -15.61 14.85
C THR A 167 2.69 -14.38 15.11
N THR A 168 3.24 -13.33 15.73
CA THR A 168 2.55 -12.05 15.95
C THR A 168 2.27 -11.31 14.65
N SER A 169 3.20 -11.31 13.70
CA SER A 169 3.01 -10.69 12.38
C SER A 169 1.86 -11.34 11.59
N HIS A 170 1.67 -12.66 11.72
CA HIS A 170 0.60 -13.39 11.04
C HIS A 170 -0.78 -13.14 11.64
N GLU A 171 -0.89 -13.08 12.97
CA GLU A 171 -2.16 -12.81 13.64
C GLU A 171 -2.62 -11.37 13.37
N PHE A 172 -1.68 -10.42 13.42
CA PHE A 172 -1.95 -9.05 12.99
C PHE A 172 -2.44 -8.98 11.54
N LEU A 173 -1.78 -9.69 10.63
CA LEU A 173 -2.19 -9.72 9.24
C LEU A 173 -3.60 -10.29 9.08
N ARG A 174 -3.94 -11.38 9.78
CA ARG A 174 -5.30 -11.94 9.76
C ARG A 174 -6.33 -10.96 10.27
N GLN A 175 -6.03 -10.24 11.36
CA GLN A 175 -6.91 -9.21 11.90
C GLN A 175 -7.06 -8.04 10.92
N LEU A 176 -5.99 -7.58 10.28
CA LEU A 176 -6.04 -6.58 9.22
C LEU A 176 -6.95 -7.01 8.07
N LEU A 177 -6.82 -8.27 7.63
CA LEU A 177 -7.61 -8.85 6.53
C LEU A 177 -9.10 -9.02 6.90
N SER A 178 -9.42 -9.17 8.19
CA SER A 178 -10.79 -9.39 8.68
C SER A 178 -11.52 -8.11 9.08
N SER A 179 -10.81 -7.04 9.46
CA SER A 179 -11.39 -5.88 10.15
C SER A 179 -11.55 -4.61 9.30
N ALA A 180 -11.06 -4.58 8.07
CA ALA A 180 -10.94 -3.33 7.32
C ALA A 180 -11.78 -3.27 6.02
N ARG A 181 -12.24 -2.07 5.66
CA ARG A 181 -12.72 -1.72 4.29
C ARG A 181 -11.56 -1.48 3.32
N THR A 182 -10.43 -2.14 3.57
CA THR A 182 -9.21 -1.96 2.80
C THR A 182 -9.42 -2.51 1.41
N GLU A 183 -9.30 -1.65 0.41
CA GLU A 183 -9.39 -2.06 -0.99
C GLU A 183 -8.02 -2.44 -1.54
N VAL A 184 -6.95 -1.88 -0.99
CA VAL A 184 -5.58 -2.04 -1.47
C VAL A 184 -4.64 -2.40 -0.33
N LEU A 185 -3.91 -3.50 -0.47
CA LEU A 185 -2.82 -3.88 0.43
C LEU A 185 -1.50 -3.82 -0.31
N ARG A 186 -0.50 -3.17 0.28
CA ARG A 186 0.86 -3.11 -0.24
C ARG A 186 1.84 -3.64 0.79
N LEU A 187 2.60 -4.64 0.41
CA LEU A 187 3.67 -5.21 1.22
C LEU A 187 5.01 -4.69 0.69
N ARG A 188 5.87 -4.22 1.58
CA ARG A 188 7.20 -3.68 1.30
C ARG A 188 8.27 -4.47 2.06
N TYR A 189 9.44 -4.66 1.47
CA TYR A 189 10.67 -5.16 2.11
C TYR A 189 10.64 -6.62 2.60
N GLY A 190 10.62 -7.60 1.69
CA GLY A 190 11.08 -8.96 2.04
C GLY A 190 10.19 -9.79 2.96
N TRP A 191 8.87 -9.67 2.83
CA TRP A 191 7.91 -10.45 3.62
C TRP A 191 8.13 -11.98 3.51
N PRO A 192 7.98 -12.74 4.61
CA PRO A 192 8.09 -14.20 4.58
C PRO A 192 7.09 -14.87 3.63
N LEU A 193 7.48 -15.96 2.97
CA LEU A 193 6.58 -16.72 2.07
C LEU A 193 5.30 -17.21 2.79
N ASN A 194 5.38 -17.56 4.07
CA ASN A 194 4.23 -17.99 4.85
C ASN A 194 3.16 -16.89 4.96
N THR A 195 3.57 -15.62 4.98
CA THR A 195 2.66 -14.47 4.93
C THR A 195 1.85 -14.47 3.63
N LEU A 196 2.46 -14.85 2.50
CA LEU A 196 1.78 -14.93 1.21
C LEU A 196 0.74 -16.04 1.17
N TYR A 197 1.02 -17.20 1.78
CA TYR A 197 0.05 -18.28 1.90
C TYR A 197 -1.20 -17.81 2.68
N ILE A 198 -0.99 -17.15 3.82
CA ILE A 198 -2.07 -16.58 4.63
C ILE A 198 -2.87 -15.56 3.82
N LEU A 199 -2.19 -14.69 3.08
CA LEU A 199 -2.84 -13.70 2.21
C LEU A 199 -3.71 -14.37 1.17
N MET A 200 -3.18 -15.33 0.41
CA MET A 200 -3.94 -15.99 -0.65
C MET A 200 -5.17 -16.74 -0.10
N GLU A 201 -5.09 -17.30 1.10
CA GLU A 201 -6.22 -18.01 1.73
C GLU A 201 -7.31 -17.07 2.23
N ALA A 202 -6.92 -15.94 2.81
CA ALA A 202 -7.84 -14.96 3.36
C ALA A 202 -8.35 -13.94 2.33
N TRP A 203 -7.63 -13.74 1.22
CA TRP A 203 -7.95 -12.70 0.22
C TRP A 203 -9.35 -12.86 -0.34
N ALA A 204 -9.76 -14.09 -0.65
CA ALA A 204 -11.10 -14.36 -1.16
C ALA A 204 -12.23 -13.93 -0.22
N LYS A 205 -11.97 -13.92 1.09
CA LYS A 205 -12.94 -13.53 2.13
C LYS A 205 -12.79 -12.07 2.57
N SER A 206 -11.73 -11.39 2.12
CA SER A 206 -11.44 -10.01 2.47
C SER A 206 -12.09 -9.01 1.49
N SER A 207 -12.13 -7.75 1.90
CA SER A 207 -12.55 -6.60 1.06
C SER A 207 -11.47 -6.14 0.08
N ILE A 208 -10.26 -6.71 0.16
CA ILE A 208 -9.10 -6.29 -0.63
C ILE A 208 -9.32 -6.67 -2.10
N ARG A 209 -9.18 -5.68 -2.96
CA ARG A 209 -9.23 -5.85 -4.42
C ARG A 209 -7.84 -5.96 -5.01
N ASP A 210 -6.90 -5.15 -4.53
CA ASP A 210 -5.58 -5.06 -5.11
C ASP A 210 -4.49 -5.40 -4.08
N ILE A 211 -3.60 -6.31 -4.43
CA ILE A 211 -2.41 -6.63 -3.67
C ILE A 211 -1.16 -6.24 -4.47
N TYR A 212 -0.31 -5.43 -3.85
CA TYR A 212 1.00 -5.03 -4.35
C TYR A 212 2.08 -5.59 -3.42
N ILE A 213 3.08 -6.29 -3.96
CA ILE A 213 4.23 -6.78 -3.19
C ILE A 213 5.47 -6.19 -3.85
N ASP A 214 5.97 -5.13 -3.23
CA ASP A 214 7.12 -4.39 -3.68
C ASP A 214 8.36 -4.90 -2.95
N GLU A 215 9.38 -5.26 -3.74
CA GLU A 215 10.75 -5.41 -3.27
C GLU A 215 10.90 -6.42 -2.12
N ALA A 216 10.89 -7.72 -2.47
CA ALA A 216 11.45 -8.75 -1.62
C ALA A 216 12.99 -8.61 -1.57
N SER A 217 13.57 -7.65 -0.83
CA SER A 217 15.03 -7.40 -0.92
C SER A 217 15.82 -7.70 0.36
N LYS A 218 17.02 -8.25 0.12
CA LYS A 218 18.29 -8.22 0.86
C LYS A 218 18.64 -9.35 1.82
N SER A 219 17.68 -10.08 2.37
CA SER A 219 17.99 -11.26 3.19
C SER A 219 17.64 -12.53 2.44
N MET A 220 18.50 -13.54 2.55
CA MET A 220 18.42 -14.79 1.79
C MET A 220 17.04 -15.46 1.86
N ALA A 221 16.67 -16.11 0.75
CA ALA A 221 15.80 -17.29 0.71
C ALA A 221 14.28 -17.11 0.79
N HIS A 222 13.68 -16.39 -0.15
CA HIS A 222 12.26 -16.59 -0.47
C HIS A 222 12.09 -16.88 -1.96
N THR A 223 12.39 -18.12 -2.37
CA THR A 223 12.02 -18.63 -3.69
C THR A 223 10.53 -18.88 -3.74
N LEU A 224 9.83 -18.31 -4.73
CA LEU A 224 8.40 -18.58 -4.90
C LEU A 224 8.19 -20.09 -5.15
N PRO A 225 7.50 -20.82 -4.27
CA PRO A 225 7.24 -22.23 -4.50
C PRO A 225 6.37 -22.42 -5.74
N CYS A 226 6.67 -23.43 -6.55
CA CYS A 226 5.86 -23.74 -7.74
C CYS A 226 4.38 -23.98 -7.38
N ASP A 227 4.10 -24.51 -6.19
CA ASP A 227 2.72 -24.75 -5.73
C ASP A 227 1.95 -23.46 -5.44
N LEU A 228 2.61 -22.44 -4.90
CA LEU A 228 1.99 -21.12 -4.72
C LEU A 228 1.69 -20.49 -6.08
N LEU A 229 2.59 -20.64 -7.05
CA LEU A 229 2.36 -20.16 -8.40
C LEU A 229 1.20 -20.89 -9.09
N LYS A 230 1.14 -22.22 -8.98
CA LYS A 230 0.02 -23.04 -9.48
C LYS A 230 -1.30 -22.56 -8.88
N LYS A 231 -1.33 -22.28 -7.56
CA LYS A 231 -2.51 -21.75 -6.88
C LYS A 231 -2.93 -20.39 -7.43
N ILE A 232 -1.98 -19.47 -7.66
CA ILE A 232 -2.27 -18.15 -8.25
C ILE A 232 -2.79 -18.29 -9.69
N HIS A 233 -2.17 -19.16 -10.49
CA HIS A 233 -2.63 -19.44 -11.86
C HIS A 233 -4.03 -20.05 -11.88
N GLN A 234 -4.31 -21.01 -11.01
CA GLN A 234 -5.65 -21.62 -10.90
C GLN A 234 -6.71 -20.58 -10.53
N LEU A 235 -6.43 -19.70 -9.55
CA LEU A 235 -7.34 -18.59 -9.22
C LEU A 235 -7.60 -17.68 -10.43
N TRP A 236 -6.62 -17.46 -11.30
CA TRP A 236 -6.80 -16.73 -12.55
C TRP A 236 -7.67 -17.45 -13.57
N VAL A 237 -7.47 -18.76 -13.74
CA VAL A 237 -8.34 -19.60 -14.59
C VAL A 237 -9.78 -19.58 -14.06
N ASP A 238 -9.96 -19.61 -12.74
CA ASP A 238 -11.28 -19.61 -12.07
C ASP A 238 -11.97 -18.23 -12.08
N GLY A 239 -11.35 -17.20 -12.67
CA GLY A 239 -11.93 -15.85 -12.77
C GLY A 239 -11.86 -15.01 -11.49
N PHE A 240 -11.12 -15.45 -10.46
CA PHE A 240 -10.96 -14.71 -9.20
C PHE A 240 -10.45 -13.27 -9.41
N PHE A 241 -9.61 -13.08 -10.43
CA PHE A 241 -8.98 -11.80 -10.75
C PHE A 241 -9.80 -10.90 -11.70
N VAL A 242 -11.04 -11.23 -12.05
CA VAL A 242 -11.88 -10.34 -12.87
C VAL A 242 -12.04 -8.96 -12.20
N THR A 243 -12.23 -8.95 -10.88
CA THR A 243 -12.40 -7.73 -10.08
C THR A 243 -11.19 -7.36 -9.22
N ARG A 244 -10.10 -8.15 -9.27
CA ARG A 244 -8.93 -8.05 -8.38
C ARG A 244 -7.62 -7.85 -9.15
N ARG A 245 -6.59 -7.33 -8.49
CA ARG A 245 -5.24 -7.15 -9.06
C ARG A 245 -4.19 -7.80 -8.17
N LEU A 246 -3.24 -8.46 -8.82
CA LEU A 246 -1.99 -8.88 -8.19
C LEU A 246 -0.83 -8.26 -8.96
N ASP A 247 0.05 -7.61 -8.22
CA ASP A 247 1.32 -7.13 -8.73
C ASP A 247 2.41 -7.44 -7.70
N ALA A 248 3.17 -8.50 -7.95
CA ALA A 248 4.08 -9.05 -6.97
C ALA A 248 5.47 -9.32 -7.53
N VAL A 249 6.49 -8.86 -6.81
CA VAL A 249 7.91 -9.00 -7.20
C VAL A 249 8.65 -9.91 -6.22
N PHE A 250 9.32 -10.93 -6.76
CA PHE A 250 10.09 -11.94 -6.03
C PHE A 250 11.54 -12.01 -6.53
N LEU A 251 12.46 -12.43 -5.68
CA LEU A 251 13.83 -12.79 -6.10
C LEU A 251 13.83 -14.16 -6.78
N ILE A 252 14.58 -14.27 -7.88
CA ILE A 252 14.83 -15.55 -8.54
C ILE A 252 16.12 -16.13 -7.97
N GLN A 253 16.04 -17.29 -7.36
CA GLN A 253 17.22 -18.03 -6.86
C GLN A 253 17.37 -19.42 -7.47
N HIS A 254 16.37 -19.91 -8.20
CA HIS A 254 16.37 -21.26 -8.80
C HIS A 254 16.13 -21.21 -10.31
N ASP A 255 16.46 -22.33 -10.96
CA ASP A 255 16.22 -22.55 -12.37
C ASP A 255 14.73 -22.40 -12.70
N LEU A 256 14.46 -21.55 -13.69
CA LEU A 256 13.11 -21.24 -14.19
C LEU A 256 12.56 -22.35 -15.08
N SER A 257 13.34 -23.40 -15.39
CA SER A 257 12.88 -24.57 -16.15
C SER A 257 11.65 -25.24 -15.53
N ALA A 258 11.52 -25.23 -14.20
CA ALA A 258 10.34 -25.74 -13.51
C ALA A 258 9.06 -24.96 -13.87
N LEU A 259 9.18 -23.68 -14.21
CA LEU A 259 8.05 -22.86 -14.68
C LEU A 259 7.63 -23.26 -16.09
N ASP A 260 8.58 -23.61 -16.96
CA ASP A 260 8.28 -24.09 -18.30
C ASP A 260 7.46 -25.39 -18.25
N THR A 261 7.70 -26.25 -17.26
CA THR A 261 6.88 -27.46 -17.01
C THR A 261 5.47 -27.14 -16.52
N VAL A 262 5.30 -26.08 -15.72
CA VAL A 262 4.01 -25.74 -15.09
C VAL A 262 3.12 -24.89 -15.98
N LEU A 263 3.73 -23.99 -16.75
CA LEU A 263 3.04 -22.94 -17.50
C LEU A 263 3.22 -23.06 -19.02
N GLY A 264 4.00 -24.05 -19.47
CA GLY A 264 4.43 -24.16 -20.85
C GLY A 264 5.63 -23.26 -21.16
N PRO A 265 6.14 -23.32 -22.42
CA PRO A 265 7.37 -22.67 -22.79
C PRO A 265 7.29 -21.14 -22.65
N SER A 266 8.31 -20.55 -22.02
CA SER A 266 8.53 -19.11 -21.99
C SER A 266 8.85 -18.54 -23.38
N THR A 267 8.58 -17.25 -23.53
CA THR A 267 9.10 -16.42 -24.62
C THR A 267 10.28 -15.58 -24.11
N GLY A 268 11.30 -15.38 -24.93
CA GLY A 268 12.51 -14.60 -24.58
C GLY A 268 13.65 -15.42 -23.99
N ASP A 269 14.80 -14.76 -23.80
CA ASP A 269 16.02 -15.39 -23.28
C ASP A 269 16.02 -15.47 -21.75
N VAL A 270 17.00 -16.15 -21.15
CA VAL A 270 17.09 -16.42 -19.70
C VAL A 270 16.88 -15.18 -18.81
N SER A 271 17.41 -14.02 -19.20
CA SER A 271 17.30 -12.74 -18.47
C SER A 271 16.00 -11.97 -18.71
N SER A 272 15.17 -12.43 -19.66
CA SER A 272 13.95 -11.77 -20.12
C SER A 272 12.78 -12.74 -20.34
N LYS A 273 12.84 -13.92 -19.71
CA LYS A 273 11.80 -14.95 -19.80
C LYS A 273 10.46 -14.35 -19.44
N LYS A 274 9.48 -14.59 -20.31
CA LYS A 274 8.12 -14.09 -20.16
C LYS A 274 7.10 -15.16 -20.49
N TRP A 275 6.16 -15.34 -19.57
CA TRP A 275 4.92 -16.07 -19.77
C TRP A 275 3.77 -15.08 -19.79
N CYS A 276 2.89 -15.18 -20.79
CA CYS A 276 1.78 -14.25 -20.95
C CYS A 276 0.54 -15.02 -21.40
N PHE A 277 -0.44 -15.12 -20.50
CA PHE A 277 -1.71 -15.77 -20.76
C PHE A 277 -2.80 -14.69 -20.85
N ARG A 278 -3.51 -14.72 -21.98
CA ARG A 278 -4.65 -13.83 -22.24
C ARG A 278 -5.91 -14.66 -22.21
N HIS A 279 -6.96 -14.11 -21.62
CA HIS A 279 -8.28 -14.72 -21.62
C HIS A 279 -9.29 -13.67 -22.12
N PRO A 280 -10.30 -14.05 -22.94
CA PRO A 280 -11.25 -13.09 -23.50
C PRO A 280 -12.04 -12.30 -22.45
N SER A 281 -12.30 -12.92 -21.30
CA SER A 281 -13.14 -12.36 -20.24
C SER A 281 -12.40 -12.06 -18.94
N HIS A 282 -11.11 -12.44 -18.83
CA HIS A 282 -10.32 -12.21 -17.60
C HIS A 282 -9.20 -11.22 -17.88
N ARG A 283 -8.60 -10.74 -16.79
CA ARG A 283 -7.37 -9.92 -16.84
C ARG A 283 -6.21 -10.71 -17.42
N THR A 284 -5.16 -10.03 -17.88
CA THR A 284 -3.99 -10.73 -18.43
C THR A 284 -3.14 -11.25 -17.28
N PHE A 285 -2.75 -12.52 -17.31
CA PHE A 285 -1.77 -13.08 -16.40
C PHE A 285 -0.39 -13.03 -17.05
N GLN A 286 0.55 -12.35 -16.42
CA GLN A 286 1.91 -12.21 -16.91
C GLN A 286 2.90 -12.59 -15.82
N ILE A 287 3.91 -13.35 -16.21
CA ILE A 287 5.13 -13.54 -15.43
C ILE A 287 6.27 -13.08 -16.30
N PHE A 288 7.14 -12.25 -15.77
CA PHE A 288 8.36 -11.89 -16.48
C PHE A 288 9.52 -11.70 -15.54
N THR A 289 10.71 -11.97 -16.06
CA THR A 289 11.95 -11.78 -15.36
C THR A 289 12.64 -10.51 -15.84
N TYR A 290 13.35 -9.86 -14.94
CA TYR A 290 14.20 -8.72 -15.25
C TYR A 290 15.34 -8.64 -14.24
N SER A 291 16.49 -8.15 -14.68
CA SER A 291 17.63 -7.91 -13.81
C SER A 291 17.60 -6.49 -13.27
N GLU A 292 17.79 -6.34 -11.96
CA GLU A 292 17.92 -5.03 -11.31
C GLU A 292 19.10 -5.06 -10.34
N LEU A 293 20.07 -4.17 -10.56
CA LEU A 293 21.34 -4.12 -9.82
C LEU A 293 22.08 -5.48 -9.86
N PHE A 294 21.98 -6.26 -8.78
CA PHE A 294 22.74 -7.49 -8.54
C PHE A 294 21.89 -8.77 -8.54
N TYR A 295 20.58 -8.67 -8.74
CA TYR A 295 19.68 -9.81 -8.63
C TYR A 295 18.70 -9.86 -9.80
N THR A 296 18.40 -11.08 -10.26
CA THR A 296 17.29 -11.31 -11.18
C THR A 296 16.00 -11.41 -10.37
N LYS A 297 14.99 -10.63 -10.77
CA LYS A 297 13.67 -10.59 -10.16
C LYS A 297 12.65 -11.21 -11.09
N MET A 298 11.63 -11.84 -10.51
CA MET A 298 10.44 -12.31 -11.21
C MET A 298 9.27 -11.46 -10.74
N ARG A 299 8.47 -10.96 -11.69
CA ARG A 299 7.24 -10.26 -11.39
C ARG A 299 6.04 -11.04 -11.92
N ILE A 300 5.05 -11.23 -11.06
CA ILE A 300 3.72 -11.73 -11.42
C ILE A 300 2.80 -10.52 -11.49
N LEU A 301 2.16 -10.33 -12.64
CA LEU A 301 1.23 -9.24 -12.90
C LEU A 301 -0.09 -9.81 -13.43
N ILE A 302 -1.18 -9.54 -12.72
CA ILE A 302 -2.54 -9.88 -13.15
C ILE A 302 -3.35 -8.58 -13.21
N ALA A 303 -3.50 -8.04 -14.42
CA ALA A 303 -4.06 -6.70 -14.67
C ALA A 303 -4.97 -6.64 -15.91
#